data_AF-A0A7J8WLB2-F1
#
_entry.id   AF-A0A7J8WLB2-F1
#
_cell.length_a   1.000
_cell.length_b   1.000
_cell.length_c   1.000
_cell.angle_alpha   90.00
_cell.angle_beta   90.00
_cell.angle_gamma   90.00
#
_symmetry.space_group_name_H-M   'P 1'
#
loop_
_entity.id
_entity.type
_entity.pdbx_description
1 polymer ?
#
loop_
_entity_poly.entity_id
_entity_poly.type
_entity_poly.pdbx_seq_one_letter_code
_entity_poly.pdbx_strand_id
1 'polypeptide(L)'
;MSVIAHVDHGKSTLTDSLVAAAGIIAQEVAGDVRMTDTRADEAERGITIKSTGISLYYEMSEDSLKSYKGERHGNEYLINLIDSPGHVDFSSEVTAALRITDGALVVVDCIEGVCVQTETVLRQALGERIRPVLTVNKMDRCFLELQVDGEEAYQTFQRVIENANVIMATYEDPLLGD
;
A
#
# COMPACT_ATOMS: atom_id res chain seq x y z
N MET A 1 -8.11 -3.59 5.35
CA MET A 1 -7.38 -3.34 4.09
C MET A 1 -6.05 -4.07 4.09
N SER A 2 -5.54 -4.48 2.94
CA SER A 2 -4.21 -5.10 2.78
C SER A 2 -3.22 -4.11 2.15
N VAL A 3 -1.92 -4.33 2.35
CA VAL A 3 -0.89 -3.58 1.61
C VAL A 3 -0.23 -4.50 0.57
N ILE A 4 -0.19 -4.05 -0.68
CA ILE A 4 0.36 -4.74 -1.84
C ILE A 4 1.50 -3.90 -2.40
N ALA A 5 2.64 -4.52 -2.69
CA ALA A 5 3.74 -3.86 -3.37
C ALA A 5 4.66 -4.88 -4.05
N HIS A 6 5.49 -4.42 -4.99
CA HIS A 6 6.67 -5.18 -5.40
C HIS A 6 7.67 -5.28 -4.24
N VAL A 7 8.57 -6.26 -4.30
CA VAL A 7 9.71 -6.34 -3.39
C VAL A 7 10.51 -5.02 -3.46
N ASP A 8 10.99 -4.56 -2.31
CA ASP A 8 11.74 -3.32 -2.16
C ASP A 8 11.02 -2.01 -2.53
N HIS A 9 9.70 -2.01 -2.76
CA HIS A 9 8.92 -0.77 -2.98
C HIS A 9 8.59 -0.01 -1.69
N GLY A 10 9.12 -0.43 -0.54
CA GLY A 10 8.98 0.26 0.75
C GLY A 10 7.68 -0.04 1.49
N LYS A 11 7.05 -1.19 1.21
CA LYS A 11 5.83 -1.66 1.87
C LYS A 11 5.96 -1.72 3.40
N SER A 12 6.96 -2.41 3.93
CA SER A 12 7.15 -2.55 5.38
C SER A 12 7.38 -1.19 6.05
N THR A 13 8.19 -0.32 5.45
CA THR A 13 8.45 1.05 5.96
C THR A 13 7.19 1.91 5.99
N LEU A 14 6.35 1.82 4.95
CA LEU A 14 5.08 2.52 4.90
C LEU A 14 4.11 2.00 5.96
N THR A 15 4.00 0.68 6.12
CA THR A 15 3.19 0.08 7.18
C THR A 15 3.66 0.53 8.56
N ASP A 16 4.97 0.52 8.83
CA ASP A 16 5.53 0.96 10.11
C ASP A 16 5.22 2.44 10.39
N SER A 17 5.26 3.28 9.35
CA SER A 17 4.89 4.71 9.45
C SER A 17 3.41 4.89 9.84
N LEU A 18 2.51 4.04 9.31
CA LEU A 18 1.09 4.04 9.69
C LEU A 18 0.88 3.59 11.14
N VAL A 19 1.64 2.58 11.60
CA VAL A 19 1.62 2.10 12.99
C VAL A 19 2.07 3.20 13.95
N ALA A 20 3.11 3.94 13.57
CA ALA A 20 3.59 5.10 14.33
C ALA A 20 2.55 6.23 14.37
N ALA A 21 1.93 6.53 13.24
CA ALA A 21 0.88 7.56 13.16
C ALA A 21 -0.36 7.21 13.99
N ALA A 22 -0.66 5.92 14.17
CA ALA A 22 -1.73 5.43 15.04
C ALA A 22 -1.37 5.48 16.55
N GLY A 23 -0.16 5.93 16.90
CA GLY A 23 0.30 6.06 18.29
C GLY A 23 0.67 4.73 18.95
N ILE A 24 0.80 3.65 18.17
CA ILE A 24 1.17 2.32 18.68
C ILE A 24 2.68 2.26 18.98
N ILE A 25 3.49 2.96 18.17
CA ILE A 25 4.94 3.09 18.34
C ILE A 25 5.35 4.57 18.25
N ALA A 26 6.52 4.92 18.79
CA ALA A 26 7.08 6.25 18.62
C ALA A 26 7.53 6.47 17.17
N GLN A 27 7.21 7.63 16.58
CA GLN A 27 7.58 7.98 15.20
C GLN A 27 9.09 7.91 14.93
N GLU A 28 9.92 8.20 15.93
CA GLU A 28 11.39 8.19 15.82
C GLU A 28 11.97 6.80 15.58
N VAL A 29 11.21 5.75 15.86
CA VAL A 29 11.65 4.35 15.73
C VAL A 29 10.91 3.63 14.58
N ALA A 30 10.01 4.32 13.89
CA ALA A 30 9.26 3.78 12.77
C ALA A 30 10.16 3.64 11.54
N GLY A 31 10.14 2.47 10.91
CA GLY A 31 10.98 2.09 9.77
C GLY A 31 12.21 1.27 10.15
N ASP A 32 12.77 1.50 11.34
CA ASP A 32 13.88 0.72 11.89
C ASP A 32 13.39 -0.54 12.61
N VAL A 33 12.26 -0.46 13.31
CA VAL A 33 11.69 -1.59 14.07
C VAL A 33 11.03 -2.61 13.14
N ARG A 34 10.34 -2.14 12.08
CA ARG A 34 9.55 -2.97 11.15
C ARG A 34 8.66 -3.95 11.92
N MET A 35 7.71 -3.41 12.67
CA MET A 35 6.91 -4.17 13.63
C MET A 35 6.16 -5.36 13.01
N THR A 36 5.84 -5.29 11.71
CA THR A 36 5.17 -6.38 10.99
C THR A 36 6.08 -7.55 10.64
N ASP A 37 7.40 -7.32 10.56
CA ASP A 37 8.42 -8.32 10.25
C ASP A 37 8.86 -9.03 11.56
N THR A 38 7.98 -9.86 12.10
CA THR A 38 8.15 -10.50 13.43
C THR A 38 9.24 -11.57 13.49
N ARG A 39 9.72 -12.07 12.34
CA ARG A 39 10.71 -13.16 12.30
C ARG A 39 12.12 -12.64 12.03
N ALA A 40 13.11 -13.31 12.60
CA ALA A 40 14.53 -12.94 12.44
C ALA A 40 15.01 -13.03 10.97
N ASP A 41 14.47 -13.99 10.20
CA ASP A 41 14.79 -14.15 8.78
C ASP A 41 14.12 -13.07 7.89
N GLU A 42 12.99 -12.50 8.32
CA GLU A 42 12.36 -11.35 7.66
C GLU A 42 13.20 -10.09 7.82
N ALA A 43 13.62 -9.81 9.06
CA ALA A 43 14.45 -8.65 9.37
C ALA A 43 15.84 -8.72 8.71
N GLU A 44 16.47 -9.90 8.67
CA GLU A 44 17.79 -10.10 8.05
C GLU A 44 17.74 -9.90 6.52
N ARG A 45 16.65 -10.32 5.88
CA ARG A 45 16.49 -10.28 4.42
C ARG A 45 15.75 -9.04 3.91
N GLY A 46 15.14 -8.27 4.80
CA GLY A 46 14.33 -7.11 4.46
C GLY A 46 13.04 -7.43 3.69
N ILE A 47 12.52 -8.65 3.82
CA ILE A 47 11.29 -9.11 3.14
C ILE A 47 10.24 -9.58 4.14
N THR A 48 8.97 -9.31 3.85
CA THR A 48 7.84 -9.88 4.60
C THR A 48 7.56 -11.30 4.13
N ILE A 49 7.61 -12.27 5.03
CA ILE A 49 7.39 -13.70 4.75
C ILE A 49 6.01 -14.15 5.25
N LYS A 50 5.51 -13.59 6.36
CA LYS A 50 4.19 -13.92 6.93
C LYS A 50 3.25 -12.72 6.96
N SER A 51 1.96 -13.01 6.86
CA SER A 51 0.94 -11.98 7.01
C SER A 51 0.71 -11.60 8.47
N THR A 52 0.82 -10.31 8.78
CA THR A 52 0.59 -9.76 10.13
C THR A 52 -0.57 -8.77 10.07
N GLY A 53 -1.53 -8.91 11.00
CA GLY A 53 -2.67 -8.01 11.14
C GLY A 53 -2.43 -6.97 12.23
N ILE A 54 -2.66 -5.70 11.93
CA ILE A 54 -2.58 -4.58 12.87
C ILE A 54 -3.86 -3.76 12.80
N SER A 55 -4.39 -3.35 13.95
CA SER A 55 -5.52 -2.41 14.02
C SER A 55 -5.02 -1.00 14.30
N LEU A 56 -5.30 -0.07 13.40
CA LEU A 56 -4.92 1.33 13.49
C LEU A 56 -6.14 2.14 13.92
N TYR A 57 -6.01 2.91 14.98
CA TYR A 57 -7.05 3.85 15.41
C TYR A 57 -6.73 5.25 14.88
N TYR A 58 -7.70 5.91 14.27
CA TYR A 58 -7.53 7.28 13.77
C TYR A 58 -8.82 8.09 13.92
N GLU A 59 -8.69 9.31 14.45
CA GLU A 59 -9.79 10.27 14.54
C GLU A 59 -9.66 11.30 13.42
N MET A 60 -10.65 11.32 12.52
CA MET A 60 -10.67 12.23 11.38
C MET A 60 -11.10 13.64 11.81
N SER A 61 -10.38 14.65 11.32
CA SER A 61 -10.77 16.05 11.50
C SER A 61 -12.07 16.37 10.75
N GLU A 62 -12.84 17.35 11.24
CA GLU A 62 -14.06 17.78 10.54
C GLU A 62 -13.77 18.29 9.11
N ASP A 63 -12.60 18.90 8.90
CA ASP A 63 -12.18 19.36 7.58
C ASP A 63 -11.93 18.21 6.60
N SER A 64 -11.30 17.13 7.06
CA SER A 64 -11.09 15.91 6.26
C SER A 64 -12.42 15.24 5.85
N LEU A 65 -13.46 15.40 6.68
CA LEU A 65 -14.76 14.76 6.47
C LEU A 65 -15.70 15.56 5.57
N LYS A 66 -15.44 16.85 5.32
CA LYS A 66 -16.29 17.70 4.46
C LYS A 66 -16.42 17.17 3.02
N SER A 67 -15.39 16.50 2.52
CA SER A 67 -15.35 15.94 1.16
C SER A 67 -15.98 14.55 1.06
N TYR A 68 -16.23 13.88 2.18
CA TYR A 68 -16.79 12.53 2.19
C TYR A 68 -18.32 12.55 1.99
N LYS A 69 -18.80 11.80 1.00
CA LYS A 69 -20.22 11.77 0.60
C LYS A 69 -20.96 10.49 1.01
N GLY A 70 -20.28 9.54 1.65
CA GLY A 70 -20.86 8.27 2.09
C GLY A 70 -21.55 8.36 3.45
N GLU A 71 -22.19 7.26 3.86
CA GLU A 71 -22.67 7.11 5.24
C GLU A 71 -21.49 7.10 6.23
N ARG A 72 -21.62 7.84 7.33
CA ARG A 72 -20.58 7.92 8.37
C ARG A 72 -21.19 7.79 9.76
N HIS A 73 -20.47 7.09 10.63
CA HIS A 73 -20.82 6.92 12.04
C HIS A 73 -19.76 7.57 12.91
N GLY A 74 -19.85 8.90 13.08
CA GLY A 74 -18.87 9.68 13.84
C GLY A 74 -17.60 10.01 13.04
N ASN A 75 -16.54 10.32 13.79
CA ASN A 75 -15.24 10.73 13.26
C ASN A 75 -14.12 9.73 13.61
N GLU A 76 -14.44 8.68 14.38
CA GLU A 76 -13.49 7.69 14.87
C GLU A 76 -13.49 6.49 13.92
N TYR A 77 -12.30 6.09 13.48
CA TYR A 77 -12.13 4.99 12.54
C TYR A 77 -11.14 3.96 13.09
N LEU A 78 -11.52 2.69 13.02
CA LEU A 78 -10.65 1.55 13.26
C LEU A 78 -10.33 0.89 11.93
N ILE A 79 -9.07 0.97 11.51
CA ILE A 79 -8.59 0.44 10.23
C ILE A 79 -7.78 -0.83 10.52
N ASN A 80 -8.28 -1.98 10.11
CA ASN A 80 -7.52 -3.23 10.17
C ASN A 80 -6.62 -3.32 8.94
N LEU A 81 -5.31 -3.25 9.14
CA LEU A 81 -4.30 -3.39 8.11
C LEU A 81 -3.72 -4.82 8.15
N ILE A 82 -3.69 -5.49 7.01
CA ILE A 82 -3.00 -6.77 6.83
C ILE A 82 -1.77 -6.54 5.97
N ASP A 83 -0.59 -6.74 6.54
CA ASP A 83 0.65 -6.71 5.79
C ASP A 83 0.83 -8.07 5.11
N SER A 84 0.87 -8.12 3.77
CA SER A 84 0.93 -9.37 3.00
C SER A 84 2.26 -9.52 2.27
N PRO A 85 2.86 -10.72 2.15
CA PRO A 85 4.15 -10.90 1.48
C PRO A 85 4.22 -10.30 0.07
N GLY A 86 5.31 -9.60 -0.28
CA GLY A 86 5.50 -9.02 -1.62
C GLY A 86 6.13 -9.99 -2.64
N HIS A 87 6.64 -11.13 -2.19
CA HIS A 87 7.38 -12.07 -3.02
C HIS A 87 6.46 -13.13 -3.67
N VAL A 88 6.72 -13.48 -4.93
CA VAL A 88 5.91 -14.43 -5.73
C VAL A 88 5.73 -15.81 -5.09
N ASP A 89 6.75 -16.25 -4.34
CA ASP A 89 6.75 -17.55 -3.66
C ASP A 89 5.68 -17.67 -2.57
N PHE A 90 5.10 -16.55 -2.11
CA PHE A 90 4.09 -16.50 -1.05
C PHE A 90 2.70 -16.09 -1.56
N SER A 91 2.44 -16.31 -2.85
CA SER A 91 1.17 -15.94 -3.51
C SER A 91 -0.10 -16.53 -2.87
N SER A 92 -0.01 -17.71 -2.25
CA SER A 92 -1.13 -18.31 -1.50
C SER A 92 -1.53 -17.50 -0.28
N GLU A 93 -0.56 -16.90 0.41
CA GLU A 93 -0.77 -16.08 1.60
C GLU A 93 -1.33 -14.70 1.22
N VAL A 94 -0.82 -14.13 0.13
CA VAL A 94 -1.34 -12.89 -0.47
C VAL A 94 -2.82 -13.04 -0.84
N THR A 95 -3.18 -14.14 -1.51
CA THR A 95 -4.57 -14.41 -1.90
C THR A 95 -5.48 -14.56 -0.67
N ALA A 96 -4.99 -15.23 0.39
CA ALA A 96 -5.74 -15.38 1.63
C ALA A 96 -5.95 -14.03 2.34
N ALA A 97 -4.92 -13.17 2.38
CA ALA A 97 -5.02 -11.83 2.95
C ALA A 97 -6.03 -10.97 2.19
N LEU A 98 -5.99 -11.01 0.85
CA LEU A 98 -6.92 -10.29 -0.03
C LEU A 98 -8.38 -10.68 0.23
N ARG A 99 -8.68 -11.98 0.38
CA ARG A 99 -10.07 -12.44 0.63
C ARG A 99 -10.69 -11.96 1.93
N ILE A 100 -9.88 -11.48 2.88
CA ILE A 100 -10.34 -11.01 4.19
C ILE A 100 -10.43 -9.48 4.22
N THR A 101 -9.93 -8.78 3.18
CA THR A 101 -9.87 -7.32 3.14
C THR A 101 -10.82 -6.72 2.12
N ASP A 102 -11.47 -5.61 2.50
CA ASP A 102 -12.38 -4.89 1.59
C ASP A 102 -11.66 -3.94 0.62
N GLY A 103 -10.40 -3.60 0.93
CA GLY A 103 -9.59 -2.66 0.16
C GLY A 103 -8.11 -3.03 0.21
N ALA A 104 -7.36 -2.55 -0.77
CA ALA A 104 -5.92 -2.79 -0.86
C ALA A 104 -5.16 -1.49 -1.17
N LEU A 105 -4.11 -1.22 -0.39
CA LEU A 105 -3.18 -0.13 -0.64
C LEU A 105 -2.06 -0.64 -1.56
N VAL A 106 -1.97 -0.10 -2.76
CA VAL A 106 -1.00 -0.50 -3.78
C VAL A 106 0.17 0.47 -3.74
N VAL A 107 1.32 0.04 -3.25
CA VAL A 107 2.53 0.85 -3.14
C VAL A 107 3.41 0.64 -4.37
N VAL A 108 3.77 1.73 -5.03
CA VAL A 108 4.58 1.71 -6.27
C VAL A 108 5.72 2.70 -6.17
N ASP A 109 6.95 2.25 -6.44
CA ASP A 109 8.12 3.12 -6.53
C ASP A 109 7.98 4.10 -7.71
N CYS A 110 8.25 5.39 -7.49
CA CYS A 110 8.10 6.42 -8.51
C CYS A 110 9.10 6.30 -9.68
N ILE A 111 10.25 5.68 -9.47
CA ILE A 111 11.29 5.49 -10.49
C ILE A 111 11.07 4.17 -11.22
N GLU A 112 10.90 3.07 -10.47
CA GLU A 112 10.72 1.75 -11.10
C GLU A 112 9.33 1.59 -11.73
N GLY A 113 8.32 2.27 -11.19
CA GLY A 113 6.95 2.20 -11.65
C GLY A 113 6.31 0.84 -11.39
N VAL A 114 5.30 0.50 -12.20
CA VAL A 114 4.52 -0.73 -11.99
C VAL A 114 5.27 -1.95 -12.53
N CYS A 115 5.72 -2.81 -11.61
CA CYS A 115 6.42 -4.05 -11.94
C CYS A 115 5.45 -5.24 -12.12
N VAL A 116 5.95 -6.34 -12.68
CA VAL A 116 5.18 -7.58 -12.95
C VAL A 116 4.51 -8.15 -11.68
N GLN A 117 5.17 -8.05 -10.53
CA GLN A 117 4.60 -8.51 -9.26
C GLN A 117 3.42 -7.62 -8.82
N THR A 118 3.57 -6.30 -8.92
CA THR A 118 2.49 -5.35 -8.65
C THR A 118 1.29 -5.62 -9.55
N GLU A 119 1.51 -5.82 -10.85
CA GLU A 119 0.43 -6.19 -11.80
C GLU A 119 -0.24 -7.51 -11.39
N THR A 120 0.54 -8.53 -11.05
CA THR A 120 0.02 -9.87 -10.72
C THR A 120 -0.88 -9.82 -9.49
N VAL A 121 -0.43 -9.13 -8.42
CA VAL A 121 -1.20 -9.04 -7.18
C VAL A 121 -2.38 -8.07 -7.32
N LEU A 122 -2.23 -6.98 -8.09
CA LEU A 122 -3.32 -6.07 -8.41
C LEU A 122 -4.43 -6.79 -9.17
N ARG A 123 -4.08 -7.63 -10.17
CA ARG A 123 -5.04 -8.47 -10.88
C ARG A 123 -5.76 -9.45 -9.95
N GLN A 124 -5.05 -10.05 -8.99
CA GLN A 124 -5.67 -10.91 -7.98
C GLN A 124 -6.65 -10.14 -7.10
N ALA A 125 -6.26 -8.93 -6.65
CA ALA A 125 -7.11 -8.07 -5.83
C ALA A 125 -8.40 -7.68 -6.55
N LEU A 126 -8.31 -7.31 -7.83
CA LEU A 126 -9.47 -6.98 -8.67
C LEU A 126 -10.38 -8.21 -8.87
N GLY A 127 -9.80 -9.40 -9.08
CA GLY A 127 -10.57 -10.64 -9.19
C GLY A 127 -11.31 -11.04 -7.90
N GLU A 128 -10.77 -10.69 -6.73
CA GLU A 128 -11.41 -10.86 -5.42
C GLU A 128 -12.32 -9.67 -5.05
N ARG A 129 -12.55 -8.76 -5.99
CA ARG A 129 -13.39 -7.57 -5.89
C ARG A 129 -12.99 -6.54 -4.84
N ILE A 130 -11.69 -6.40 -4.65
CA ILE A 130 -11.11 -5.48 -3.67
C ILE A 130 -10.87 -4.14 -4.33
N ARG A 131 -11.21 -3.04 -3.63
CA ARG A 131 -10.96 -1.67 -4.13
C ARG A 131 -9.49 -1.28 -3.92
N PRO A 132 -8.70 -1.08 -4.99
CA PRO A 132 -7.31 -0.65 -4.86
C PRO A 132 -7.20 0.86 -4.62
N VAL A 133 -6.23 1.26 -3.81
CA VAL A 133 -5.84 2.67 -3.58
C VAL A 133 -4.33 2.78 -3.86
N LEU A 134 -3.96 3.50 -4.91
CA LEU A 134 -2.56 3.65 -5.31
C LEU A 134 -1.83 4.64 -4.41
N THR A 135 -0.60 4.30 -4.01
CA THR A 135 0.34 5.18 -3.30
C THR A 135 1.68 5.14 -4.02
N VAL A 136 2.14 6.30 -4.47
CA VAL A 136 3.46 6.46 -5.09
C VAL A 136 4.49 6.71 -4.00
N ASN A 137 5.53 5.88 -3.95
CA ASN A 137 6.56 5.88 -2.92
C ASN A 137 7.95 6.22 -3.49
N LYS A 138 8.92 6.48 -2.61
CA LYS A 138 10.32 6.84 -2.92
C LYS A 138 10.51 8.12 -3.73
N MET A 139 9.60 9.09 -3.59
CA MET A 139 9.68 10.38 -4.28
C MET A 139 10.96 11.15 -3.95
N ASP A 140 11.55 10.91 -2.78
CA ASP A 140 12.85 11.44 -2.37
C ASP A 140 13.95 11.10 -3.36
N ARG A 141 13.92 9.92 -3.99
CA ARG A 141 14.90 9.54 -5.02
C ARG A 141 14.79 10.40 -6.28
N CYS A 142 13.58 10.76 -6.69
CA CYS A 142 13.40 11.70 -7.82
C CYS A 142 14.06 13.06 -7.52
N PHE A 143 13.85 13.60 -6.32
CA PHE A 143 14.32 14.95 -6.00
C PHE A 143 15.78 15.02 -5.53
N LEU A 144 16.26 14.02 -4.78
CA LEU A 144 17.58 14.03 -4.16
C LEU A 144 18.63 13.26 -4.97
N GLU A 145 18.28 12.09 -5.52
CA GLU A 145 19.22 11.26 -6.29
C GLU A 145 19.27 11.72 -7.75
N LEU A 146 18.11 11.75 -8.42
CA LEU A 146 18.03 12.08 -9.84
C LEU A 146 18.01 13.59 -10.11
N GLN A 147 17.65 14.38 -9.09
CA GLN A 147 17.55 15.85 -9.19
C GLN A 147 16.73 16.31 -10.40
N VAL A 148 15.64 15.59 -10.71
CA VAL A 148 14.75 15.94 -11.82
C VAL A 148 14.02 17.24 -11.52
N ASP A 149 13.67 17.96 -12.59
CA ASP A 149 12.85 19.17 -12.44
C ASP A 149 11.38 18.83 -12.11
N GLY A 150 10.62 19.86 -11.73
CA GLY A 150 9.23 19.66 -11.30
C GLY A 150 8.31 19.11 -12.40
N GLU A 151 8.60 19.46 -13.67
CA GLU A 151 7.81 18.99 -14.81
C GLU A 151 8.12 17.52 -15.10
N GLU A 152 9.39 17.13 -15.12
CA GLU A 152 9.81 15.75 -15.34
C GLU A 152 9.35 14.83 -14.19
N ALA A 153 9.40 15.30 -12.94
CA ALA A 153 8.81 14.59 -11.80
C ALA A 153 7.29 14.40 -11.97
N TYR A 154 6.57 15.45 -12.37
CA TYR A 154 5.13 15.38 -12.63
C TYR A 154 4.81 14.36 -13.75
N GLN A 155 5.52 14.44 -14.88
CA GLN A 155 5.36 13.50 -15.99
C GLN A 155 5.65 12.06 -15.57
N THR A 156 6.63 11.86 -14.68
CA THR A 156 6.97 10.55 -14.13
C THR A 156 5.83 10.00 -13.28
N PHE A 157 5.29 10.78 -12.34
CA PHE A 157 4.16 10.36 -11.52
C PHE A 157 2.91 10.10 -12.36
N GLN A 158 2.64 10.95 -13.35
CA GLN A 158 1.53 10.76 -14.28
C GLN A 158 1.65 9.42 -15.02
N ARG A 159 2.83 9.08 -15.55
CA ARG A 159 3.05 7.79 -16.22
C ARG A 159 2.85 6.59 -15.28
N VAL A 160 3.29 6.68 -14.03
CA VAL A 160 3.08 5.61 -13.03
C VAL A 160 1.58 5.39 -12.79
N ILE A 161 0.82 6.49 -12.63
CA ILE A 161 -0.63 6.44 -12.44
C ILE A 161 -1.33 5.90 -13.68
N GLU A 162 -0.95 6.37 -14.88
CA GLU A 162 -1.51 5.89 -16.14
C GLU A 162 -1.27 4.39 -16.34
N ASN A 163 -0.05 3.90 -16.06
CA ASN A 163 0.25 2.47 -16.15
C ASN A 163 -0.59 1.63 -15.19
N ALA A 164 -0.76 2.10 -13.94
CA ALA A 164 -1.64 1.42 -12.98
C ALA A 164 -3.11 1.42 -13.46
N ASN A 165 -3.59 2.53 -14.00
CA ASN A 165 -4.95 2.66 -14.54
C ASN A 165 -5.19 1.74 -15.74
N VAL A 166 -4.21 1.60 -16.64
CA VAL A 166 -4.30 0.67 -17.78
C VAL A 166 -4.49 -0.77 -17.29
N ILE A 167 -3.74 -1.18 -16.27
CA ILE A 167 -3.88 -2.51 -15.67
C ILE A 167 -5.26 -2.67 -15.02
N MET A 168 -5.71 -1.68 -14.24
CA MET A 168 -7.02 -1.73 -13.59
C MET A 168 -8.17 -1.82 -14.60
N ALA A 169 -8.13 -1.04 -15.67
CA ALA A 169 -9.12 -1.08 -16.75
C ALA A 169 -9.09 -2.39 -17.55
N THR A 170 -7.93 -3.04 -17.67
CA THR A 170 -7.80 -4.32 -18.38
C THR A 170 -8.48 -5.47 -17.64
N TYR A 171 -8.50 -5.41 -16.30
CA TYR A 171 -9.02 -6.48 -15.44
C TYR A 171 -10.26 -6.06 -14.63
N GLU A 172 -10.97 -5.03 -15.08
CA GLU A 172 -12.15 -4.51 -14.40
C GLU A 172 -13.28 -5.55 -14.35
N ASP A 173 -13.77 -5.86 -13.13
CA ASP A 173 -14.97 -6.68 -12.93
C ASP A 173 -16.19 -5.74 -12.93
N PRO A 174 -17.17 -5.90 -13.84
CA PRO A 174 -18.39 -5.08 -13.87
C PRO A 174 -19.20 -5.09 -12.56
N LEU A 175 -18.96 -6.08 -11.69
CA LEU A 175 -19.61 -6.21 -10.39
C LEU A 175 -18.91 -5.41 -9.27
N LEU A 176 -17.72 -4.84 -9.52
CA LEU A 176 -16.99 -4.01 -8.55
C LEU A 176 -17.70 -2.66 -8.30
N GLY A 177 -18.47 -2.20 -9.31
CA GLY A 177 -19.06 -0.86 -9.36
C GLY A 177 -18.01 0.24 -9.47
N ASP A 178 -18.50 1.49 -9.60
CA ASP A 178 -17.67 2.70 -9.57
C ASP A 178 -17.16 3.03 -8.13
#